data_AF-A0A383AEI4-F1
#
_entry.id   AF-A0A383AEI4-F1
#
_cell.length_a   1.000
_cell.length_b   1.000
_cell.length_c   1.000
_cell.angle_alpha   90.00
_cell.angle_beta   90.00
_cell.angle_gamma   90.00
#
_symmetry.space_group_name_H-M   'P 1'
#
loop_
_entity.id
_entity.type
_entity.pdbx_description
1 polymer ?
#
loop_
_entity_poly.entity_id
_entity_poly.type
_entity_poly.pdbx_seq_one_letter_code
_entity_poly.pdbx_strand_id
1 'polypeptide(L)'
;MKPKQHLRVLFLAVRPKTLSAAVAPVMIGTTMAYAGGQGHAGAAFAALAGALLIQIGTNFANDYFDYLKGADNEERLGPLRVTQAGFVAPETMFRNFVLTFGLAALVGLYLVYRGGWPIVLIGLLSIASGILYTAGPWPLGYLGLGDLFVLIFFGPVAVCGTFYVQALEVTEIVFYAGLGPGLLATALLVVNNLRDEPTDRKAGKRTLAVRFGPAFARAEYLALFASAVML
;
A
#
# COMPACT_ATOMS: atom_id res chain seq x y z
N MET A 1 20.11 4.98 -21.52
CA MET A 1 19.46 6.23 -21.05
C MET A 1 20.50 7.09 -20.35
N LYS A 2 20.39 8.43 -20.36
CA LYS A 2 21.31 9.31 -19.59
C LYS A 2 21.06 9.13 -18.08
N PRO A 3 22.06 9.30 -17.17
CA PRO A 3 21.89 9.08 -15.72
C PRO A 3 20.73 9.88 -15.09
N LYS A 4 20.53 11.13 -15.51
CA LYS A 4 19.40 11.96 -15.06
C LYS A 4 18.02 11.40 -15.47
N GLN A 5 17.95 10.70 -16.61
CA GLN A 5 16.71 10.06 -17.06
C GLN A 5 16.41 8.81 -16.23
N HIS A 6 17.43 8.05 -15.82
CA HIS A 6 17.25 6.88 -14.95
C HIS A 6 16.65 7.26 -13.58
N LEU A 7 17.16 8.31 -12.94
CA LEU A 7 16.63 8.79 -11.66
C LEU A 7 15.18 9.24 -11.77
N ARG A 8 14.82 9.94 -12.86
CA ARG A 8 13.45 10.38 -13.11
C ARG A 8 12.49 9.21 -13.29
N VAL A 9 12.90 8.17 -14.02
CA VAL A 9 12.07 6.96 -14.24
C VAL A 9 11.89 6.18 -12.94
N LEU A 10 12.94 6.03 -12.13
CA LEU A 10 12.83 5.38 -10.82
C LEU A 10 11.88 6.14 -9.89
N PHE A 11 11.98 7.47 -9.86
CA PHE A 11 11.10 8.32 -9.07
C PHE A 11 9.63 8.18 -9.49
N LEU A 12 9.35 8.04 -10.78
CA LEU A 12 7.99 7.76 -11.27
C LEU A 12 7.51 6.37 -10.84
N ALA A 13 8.37 5.35 -10.96
CA ALA A 13 8.05 3.97 -10.61
C ALA A 13 7.72 3.78 -9.12
N VAL A 14 8.43 4.50 -8.24
CA VAL A 14 8.23 4.47 -6.78
C VAL A 14 6.88 5.05 -6.35
N ARG A 15 6.26 5.89 -7.20
CA ARG A 15 5.01 6.63 -6.93
C ARG A 15 5.01 7.35 -5.57
N PRO A 16 5.88 8.37 -5.37
CA PRO A 16 6.07 9.09 -4.10
C PRO A 16 4.78 9.56 -3.44
N LYS A 17 3.78 9.97 -4.22
CA LYS A 17 2.48 10.41 -3.69
C LYS A 17 1.78 9.32 -2.86
N THR A 18 1.99 8.04 -3.20
CA THR A 18 1.40 6.90 -2.47
C THR A 18 2.17 6.53 -1.20
N LEU A 19 3.43 6.97 -1.06
CA LEU A 19 4.25 6.64 0.12
C LEU A 19 3.71 7.31 1.39
N SER A 20 3.03 8.44 1.28
CA SER A 20 2.39 9.12 2.41
C SER A 20 1.42 8.20 3.17
N ALA A 21 0.68 7.33 2.45
CA ALA A 21 -0.22 6.35 3.04
C ALA A 21 0.52 5.30 3.89
N ALA A 22 1.77 4.95 3.53
CA ALA A 22 2.60 4.03 4.32
C ALA A 22 3.28 4.74 5.50
N VAL A 23 3.67 6.00 5.34
CA VAL A 23 4.38 6.77 6.39
C VAL A 23 3.44 7.16 7.53
N ALA A 24 2.24 7.65 7.23
CA ALA A 24 1.29 8.15 8.23
C ALA A 24 0.99 7.16 9.37
N PRO A 25 0.60 5.89 9.12
CA PRO A 25 0.32 4.94 10.21
C PRO A 25 1.57 4.60 11.03
N VAL A 26 2.76 4.54 10.42
CA VAL A 26 4.02 4.31 11.15
C VAL A 26 4.32 5.47 12.09
N MET A 27 4.09 6.70 11.63
CA MET A 27 4.24 7.89 12.48
C MET A 27 3.27 7.85 13.67
N ILE A 28 1.99 7.52 13.44
CA ILE A 28 0.99 7.41 14.51
C ILE A 28 1.40 6.34 15.53
N GLY A 29 1.71 5.12 15.10
CA GLY A 29 2.12 4.05 16.01
C GLY A 29 3.38 4.38 16.80
N THR A 30 4.34 5.06 16.16
CA THR A 30 5.57 5.52 16.82
C THR A 30 5.28 6.62 17.85
N THR A 31 4.48 7.62 17.50
CA THR A 31 4.10 8.69 18.43
C THR A 31 3.38 8.11 19.65
N MET A 32 2.47 7.16 19.46
CA MET A 32 1.79 6.50 20.59
C MET A 32 2.76 5.71 21.47
N ALA A 33 3.73 4.99 20.89
CA ALA A 33 4.74 4.26 21.66
C ALA A 33 5.60 5.21 22.51
N TYR A 34 6.06 6.33 21.92
CA TYR A 34 6.83 7.34 22.65
C TYR A 34 6.00 8.06 23.72
N ALA A 35 4.74 8.39 23.43
CA ALA A 35 3.83 9.00 24.40
C ALA A 35 3.57 8.07 25.61
N GLY A 36 3.54 6.75 25.40
CA GLY A 36 3.45 5.75 26.46
C GLY A 36 4.76 5.43 27.18
N GLY A 37 5.88 6.09 26.83
CA GLY A 37 7.20 5.81 27.42
C GLY A 37 7.87 4.52 26.92
N GLN A 38 7.33 3.90 25.87
CA GLN A 38 7.78 2.61 25.32
C GLN A 38 8.45 2.77 23.94
N GLY A 39 8.83 3.99 23.59
CA GLY A 39 9.43 4.32 22.29
C GLY A 39 10.76 3.59 22.06
N HIS A 40 10.94 3.07 20.85
CA HIS A 40 12.18 2.39 20.47
C HIS A 40 12.59 2.79 19.05
N ALA A 41 13.48 3.77 18.93
CA ALA A 41 13.91 4.36 17.66
C ALA A 41 14.35 3.32 16.60
N GLY A 42 15.14 2.32 16.99
CA GLY A 42 15.59 1.27 16.05
C GLY A 42 14.43 0.53 15.37
N ALA A 43 13.48 0.04 16.17
CA ALA A 43 12.25 -0.58 15.69
C ALA A 43 11.36 0.38 14.90
N ALA A 44 11.26 1.66 15.29
CA ALA A 44 10.52 2.67 14.53
C ALA A 44 11.10 2.89 13.13
N PHE A 45 12.42 3.08 13.02
CA PHE A 45 13.10 3.24 11.72
C PHE A 45 13.00 1.97 10.87
N ALA A 46 13.12 0.79 11.48
CA ALA A 46 12.93 -0.47 10.77
C ALA A 46 11.49 -0.66 10.30
N ALA A 47 10.48 -0.31 11.11
CA ALA A 47 9.07 -0.35 10.70
C ALA A 47 8.81 0.61 9.53
N LEU A 48 9.35 1.83 9.58
CA LEU A 48 9.26 2.81 8.49
C LEU A 48 9.93 2.27 7.20
N ALA A 49 11.14 1.75 7.31
CA ALA A 49 11.85 1.17 6.17
C ALA A 49 11.07 -0.02 5.58
N GLY A 50 10.55 -0.92 6.42
CA GLY A 50 9.73 -2.05 6.00
C GLY A 50 8.45 -1.61 5.29
N ALA A 51 7.70 -0.67 5.87
CA ALA A 51 6.47 -0.14 5.27
C ALA A 51 6.73 0.53 3.91
N LEU A 52 7.79 1.34 3.80
CA LEU A 52 8.18 1.97 2.53
C LEU A 52 8.61 0.93 1.48
N LEU A 53 9.42 -0.06 1.85
CA LEU A 53 9.86 -1.11 0.93
C LEU A 53 8.67 -1.96 0.46
N ILE A 54 7.75 -2.34 1.34
CA ILE A 54 6.52 -3.08 0.96
C ILE A 54 5.68 -2.23 0.01
N GLN A 55 5.51 -0.93 0.27
CA GLN A 55 4.74 -0.05 -0.60
C GLN A 55 5.39 0.13 -1.98
N ILE A 56 6.72 0.31 -2.02
CA ILE A 56 7.48 0.42 -3.27
C ILE A 56 7.41 -0.90 -4.05
N GLY A 57 7.61 -2.03 -3.37
CA GLY A 57 7.51 -3.37 -3.97
C GLY A 57 6.12 -3.62 -4.56
N THR A 58 5.07 -3.20 -3.85
CA THR A 58 3.68 -3.26 -4.34
C THR A 58 3.49 -2.38 -5.57
N ASN A 59 4.04 -1.16 -5.59
CA ASN A 59 3.97 -0.29 -6.77
C ASN A 59 4.66 -0.91 -8.01
N PHE A 60 5.81 -1.54 -7.82
CA PHE A 60 6.55 -2.23 -8.90
C PHE A 60 5.81 -3.48 -9.37
N ALA A 61 5.29 -4.30 -8.44
CA ALA A 61 4.47 -5.46 -8.77
C ALA A 61 3.23 -5.04 -9.58
N ASN A 62 2.55 -3.97 -9.16
CA ASN A 62 1.39 -3.44 -9.87
C ASN A 62 1.73 -2.98 -11.29
N ASP A 63 2.86 -2.30 -11.50
CA ASP A 63 3.34 -1.89 -12.84
C ASP A 63 3.61 -3.12 -13.73
N TYR A 64 4.28 -4.13 -13.18
CA TYR A 64 4.62 -5.36 -13.90
C TYR A 64 3.40 -6.22 -14.27
N PHE A 65 2.53 -6.52 -13.31
CA PHE A 65 1.41 -7.44 -13.54
C PHE A 65 0.32 -6.83 -14.40
N ASP A 66 0.10 -5.52 -14.30
CA ASP A 66 -0.88 -4.86 -15.17
C ASP A 66 -0.36 -4.71 -16.61
N TYR A 67 0.96 -4.53 -16.81
CA TYR A 67 1.58 -4.63 -18.14
C TYR A 67 1.30 -6.00 -18.77
N LEU A 68 1.55 -7.10 -18.02
CA LEU A 68 1.29 -8.45 -18.53
C LEU A 68 -0.17 -8.71 -18.89
N LYS A 69 -1.11 -8.03 -18.22
CA LYS A 69 -2.55 -8.16 -18.45
C LYS A 69 -3.08 -7.27 -19.57
N GLY A 70 -2.28 -6.34 -20.08
CA GLY A 70 -2.73 -5.32 -21.02
C GLY A 70 -3.82 -4.41 -20.44
N ALA A 71 -3.89 -4.30 -19.10
CA ALA A 71 -4.94 -3.54 -18.42
C ALA A 71 -4.77 -2.02 -18.55
N ASP A 72 -3.59 -1.57 -18.98
CA ASP A 72 -3.28 -0.16 -19.23
C ASP A 72 -3.28 0.14 -20.74
N ASN A 73 -4.21 0.99 -21.17
CA ASN A 73 -4.27 1.53 -22.52
C ASN A 73 -4.02 3.05 -22.51
N GLU A 74 -3.92 3.67 -23.69
CA GLU A 74 -3.73 5.13 -23.84
C GLU A 74 -4.87 5.95 -23.21
N GLU A 75 -6.03 5.34 -22.97
CA GLU A 75 -7.19 5.99 -22.36
C GLU A 75 -7.05 6.14 -20.83
N ARG A 76 -6.02 5.54 -20.21
CA ARG A 76 -5.83 5.58 -18.75
C ARG A 76 -5.39 6.98 -18.28
N LEU A 77 -6.17 7.55 -17.35
CA LEU A 77 -5.94 8.86 -16.75
C LEU A 77 -5.03 8.86 -15.51
N GLY A 78 -4.70 7.68 -14.99
CA GLY A 78 -3.86 7.51 -13.80
C GLY A 78 -2.37 7.85 -14.01
N PRO A 79 -1.56 7.85 -12.93
CA PRO A 79 -0.13 8.12 -13.02
C PRO A 79 0.58 7.21 -14.01
N LEU A 80 1.52 7.76 -14.78
CA LEU A 80 2.29 7.03 -15.79
C LEU A 80 2.88 5.72 -15.21
N ARG A 81 2.66 4.62 -15.92
CA ARG A 81 3.27 3.32 -15.66
C ARG A 81 4.54 3.18 -16.49
N VAL A 82 5.67 2.99 -15.83
CA VAL A 82 6.97 3.08 -16.50
C VAL A 82 7.26 1.88 -17.40
N THR A 83 6.66 0.72 -17.10
CA THR A 83 6.78 -0.48 -17.94
C THR A 83 5.91 -0.36 -19.18
N GLN A 84 4.66 0.08 -19.02
CA GLN A 84 3.76 0.35 -20.16
C GLN A 84 4.30 1.44 -21.09
N ALA A 85 4.93 2.48 -20.54
CA ALA A 85 5.54 3.56 -21.32
C ALA A 85 6.84 3.15 -22.04
N GLY A 86 7.29 1.89 -21.91
CA GLY A 86 8.54 1.41 -22.51
C GLY A 86 9.81 1.98 -21.87
N PHE A 87 9.71 2.65 -20.72
CA PHE A 87 10.87 3.23 -20.02
C PHE A 87 11.64 2.19 -19.21
N VAL A 88 10.99 1.10 -18.78
CA VAL A 88 11.59 0.00 -18.05
C VAL A 88 11.13 -1.32 -18.64
N ALA A 89 12.07 -2.18 -19.04
CA ALA A 89 11.75 -3.51 -19.55
C ALA A 89 11.01 -4.36 -18.47
N PRO A 90 10.01 -5.17 -18.84
CA PRO A 90 9.24 -5.98 -17.90
C PRO A 90 10.12 -6.87 -17.00
N GLU A 91 11.18 -7.46 -17.54
CA GLU A 91 12.13 -8.30 -16.80
C GLU A 91 12.90 -7.49 -15.74
N THR A 92 13.20 -6.22 -16.05
CA THR A 92 13.83 -5.32 -15.09
C THR A 92 12.86 -4.94 -13.99
N MET A 93 11.59 -4.66 -14.32
CA MET A 93 10.56 -4.38 -13.32
C MET A 93 10.30 -5.59 -12.42
N PHE A 94 10.29 -6.80 -12.99
CA PHE A 94 10.19 -8.05 -12.25
C PHE A 94 11.29 -8.17 -11.19
N ARG A 95 12.55 -8.00 -11.62
CA ARG A 95 13.70 -8.02 -10.70
C ARG A 95 13.60 -6.92 -9.64
N ASN A 96 13.16 -5.72 -10.00
CA ASN A 96 13.02 -4.62 -9.05
C ASN A 96 11.99 -4.92 -7.95
N PHE A 97 10.81 -5.45 -8.28
CA PHE A 97 9.82 -5.77 -7.24
C PHE A 97 10.29 -6.92 -6.35
N VAL A 98 10.91 -7.96 -6.93
CA VAL A 98 11.45 -9.10 -6.16
C VAL A 98 12.55 -8.65 -5.20
N LEU A 99 13.51 -7.86 -5.68
CA LEU A 99 14.58 -7.31 -4.85
C LEU A 99 14.03 -6.42 -3.74
N THR A 100 13.03 -5.59 -4.05
CA THR A 100 12.44 -4.67 -3.06
C THR A 100 11.72 -5.44 -1.95
N PHE A 101 10.94 -6.48 -2.28
CA PHE A 101 10.34 -7.35 -1.26
C PHE A 101 11.39 -8.18 -0.49
N GLY A 102 12.48 -8.58 -1.16
CA GLY A 102 13.62 -9.21 -0.49
C GLY A 102 14.26 -8.30 0.55
N LEU A 103 14.47 -7.03 0.23
CA LEU A 103 14.95 -6.02 1.20
C LEU A 103 13.95 -5.80 2.33
N ALA A 104 12.65 -5.76 2.04
CA ALA A 104 11.61 -5.67 3.07
C ALA A 104 11.67 -6.86 4.03
N ALA A 105 11.88 -8.09 3.51
CA ALA A 105 12.03 -9.28 4.32
C ALA A 105 13.27 -9.21 5.23
N LEU A 106 14.41 -8.69 4.74
CA LEU A 106 15.61 -8.48 5.56
C LEU A 106 15.36 -7.52 6.71
N VAL A 107 14.66 -6.40 6.47
CA VAL A 107 14.23 -5.49 7.54
C VAL A 107 13.27 -6.19 8.50
N GLY A 108 12.37 -7.02 7.95
CA GLY A 108 11.46 -7.87 8.70
C GLY A 108 12.18 -8.82 9.67
N LEU A 109 13.35 -9.36 9.33
CA LEU A 109 14.12 -10.23 10.24
C LEU A 109 14.50 -9.51 11.54
N TYR A 110 14.90 -8.24 11.46
CA TYR A 110 15.17 -7.45 12.66
C TYR A 110 13.91 -7.22 13.49
N LEU A 111 12.79 -6.92 12.84
CA LEU A 111 11.50 -6.74 13.52
C LEU A 111 10.99 -8.04 14.15
N VAL A 112 11.24 -9.20 13.53
CA VAL A 112 10.93 -10.53 14.09
C VAL A 112 11.82 -10.84 15.29
N TYR A 113 13.11 -10.51 15.23
CA TYR A 113 14.00 -10.63 16.39
C TYR A 113 13.48 -9.84 17.59
N ARG A 114 12.87 -8.67 17.35
CA ARG A 114 12.32 -7.81 18.41
C ARG A 114 10.93 -8.23 18.88
N GLY A 115 9.98 -8.36 17.96
CA GLY A 115 8.55 -8.58 18.23
C GLY A 115 8.11 -10.04 18.13
N GLY A 116 9.00 -10.97 17.78
CA GLY A 116 8.68 -12.39 17.70
C GLY A 116 7.81 -12.79 16.49
N TRP A 117 7.16 -13.95 16.61
CA TRP A 117 6.44 -14.60 15.52
C TRP A 117 5.26 -13.79 14.91
N PRO A 118 4.52 -12.91 15.63
CA PRO A 118 3.42 -12.15 15.02
C PRO A 118 3.89 -11.28 13.85
N ILE A 119 5.13 -10.80 13.90
CA ILE A 119 5.73 -10.00 12.81
C ILE A 119 5.94 -10.82 11.55
N VAL A 120 6.21 -12.13 11.67
CA VAL A 120 6.30 -13.04 10.52
C VAL A 120 4.97 -13.05 9.79
N LEU A 121 3.86 -13.20 10.52
CA LEU A 121 2.52 -13.24 9.93
C LEU A 121 2.17 -11.90 9.26
N ILE A 122 2.41 -10.77 9.94
CA ILE A 122 2.17 -9.42 9.39
C ILE A 122 2.99 -9.21 8.11
N GLY A 123 4.28 -9.55 8.14
CA GLY A 123 5.18 -9.39 6.99
C GLY A 123 4.76 -10.24 5.79
N LEU A 124 4.50 -11.53 6.00
CA LEU A 124 4.04 -12.44 4.94
C LEU A 124 2.70 -12.00 4.35
N LEU A 125 1.73 -11.65 5.19
CA LEU A 125 0.42 -11.18 4.72
C LEU A 125 0.52 -9.84 3.98
N SER A 126 1.42 -8.94 4.40
CA SER A 126 1.61 -7.65 3.72
C SER A 126 2.25 -7.82 2.34
N ILE A 127 3.28 -8.66 2.22
CA ILE A 127 3.92 -8.99 0.93
C ILE A 127 2.93 -9.73 0.03
N ALA A 128 2.24 -10.75 0.56
CA ALA A 128 1.24 -11.51 -0.18
C ALA A 128 0.12 -10.59 -0.66
N SER A 129 -0.38 -9.69 0.18
CA SER A 129 -1.40 -8.70 -0.21
C SER A 129 -0.88 -7.79 -1.30
N GLY A 130 0.34 -7.25 -1.19
CA GLY A 130 0.95 -6.41 -2.21
C GLY A 130 1.07 -7.10 -3.59
N ILE A 131 1.34 -8.40 -3.61
CA ILE A 131 1.43 -9.18 -4.85
C ILE A 131 0.02 -9.55 -5.36
N LEU A 132 -0.80 -10.20 -4.54
CA LEU A 132 -2.14 -10.70 -4.89
C LEU A 132 -3.15 -9.58 -5.16
N TYR A 133 -2.84 -8.34 -4.77
CA TYR A 133 -3.64 -7.17 -5.13
C TYR A 133 -3.82 -7.04 -6.64
N THR A 134 -2.77 -7.32 -7.41
CA THR A 134 -2.75 -7.17 -8.88
C THR A 134 -2.39 -8.47 -9.61
N ALA A 135 -1.64 -9.37 -8.97
CA ALA A 135 -1.22 -10.65 -9.54
C ALA A 135 -2.31 -11.73 -9.49
N GLY A 136 -2.06 -12.83 -10.21
CA GLY A 136 -2.90 -14.03 -10.19
C GLY A 136 -4.17 -13.95 -11.05
N PRO A 137 -4.92 -15.06 -11.13
CA PRO A 137 -6.15 -15.16 -11.90
C PRO A 137 -7.31 -14.34 -11.31
N TRP A 138 -7.24 -14.01 -10.02
CA TRP A 138 -8.30 -13.31 -9.28
C TRP A 138 -7.74 -12.16 -8.44
N PRO A 139 -7.28 -11.05 -9.04
CA PRO A 139 -6.66 -9.95 -8.30
C PRO A 139 -7.62 -9.33 -7.30
N LEU A 140 -7.20 -9.18 -6.06
CA LEU A 140 -8.06 -8.68 -4.98
C LEU A 140 -8.60 -7.27 -5.29
N GLY A 141 -7.76 -6.41 -5.87
CA GLY A 141 -8.17 -5.07 -6.31
C GLY A 141 -9.24 -5.10 -7.40
N TYR A 142 -9.23 -6.14 -8.24
CA TYR A 142 -10.18 -6.27 -9.35
C TYR A 142 -11.50 -6.89 -8.88
N LEU A 143 -11.51 -7.55 -7.72
CA LEU A 143 -12.69 -8.17 -7.13
C LEU A 143 -13.48 -7.23 -6.22
N GLY A 144 -13.07 -5.96 -6.06
CA GLY A 144 -13.73 -5.02 -5.15
C GLY A 144 -13.44 -5.31 -3.67
N LEU A 145 -12.39 -6.10 -3.39
CA LEU A 145 -11.89 -6.32 -2.03
C LEU A 145 -10.82 -5.29 -1.64
N GLY A 146 -10.35 -4.48 -2.60
CA GLY A 146 -9.27 -3.54 -2.38
C GLY A 146 -9.49 -2.59 -1.20
N ASP A 147 -10.71 -2.08 -1.05
CA ASP A 147 -11.10 -1.13 0.00
C ASP A 147 -10.92 -1.71 1.42
N LEU A 148 -11.32 -2.96 1.62
CA LEU A 148 -11.15 -3.67 2.89
C LEU A 148 -9.67 -3.94 3.19
N PHE A 149 -8.92 -4.40 2.18
CA PHE A 149 -7.49 -4.65 2.35
C PHE A 149 -6.72 -3.37 2.65
N VAL A 150 -7.01 -2.27 1.94
CA VAL A 150 -6.36 -0.98 2.19
C VAL A 150 -6.68 -0.48 3.59
N LEU A 151 -7.95 -0.55 4.03
CA LEU A 151 -8.35 -0.16 5.38
C LEU A 151 -7.56 -0.91 6.45
N ILE A 152 -7.44 -2.24 6.31
CA ILE A 152 -6.80 -3.10 7.30
C ILE A 152 -5.28 -2.90 7.31
N PHE A 153 -4.63 -2.95 6.14
CA PHE A 153 -3.17 -2.96 6.05
C PHE A 153 -2.53 -1.58 6.22
N PHE A 154 -3.16 -0.51 5.72
CA PHE A 154 -2.68 0.86 5.94
C PHE A 154 -3.22 1.48 7.23
N GLY A 155 -4.18 0.81 7.89
CA GLY A 155 -4.76 1.25 9.15
C GLY A 155 -4.28 0.42 10.33
N PRO A 156 -5.16 -0.39 10.96
CA PRO A 156 -4.84 -1.10 12.20
C PRO A 156 -3.57 -1.95 12.14
N VAL A 157 -3.30 -2.67 11.04
CA VAL A 157 -2.11 -3.53 10.95
C VAL A 157 -0.82 -2.70 10.96
N ALA A 158 -0.76 -1.61 10.19
CA ALA A 158 0.42 -0.76 10.16
C ALA A 158 0.63 -0.01 11.48
N VAL A 159 -0.43 0.55 12.07
CA VAL A 159 -0.34 1.28 13.34
C VAL A 159 -0.01 0.34 14.51
N CYS A 160 -0.79 -0.74 14.68
CA CYS A 160 -0.57 -1.71 15.76
C CYS A 160 0.77 -2.43 15.59
N GLY A 161 1.13 -2.83 14.36
CA GLY A 161 2.42 -3.48 14.10
C GLY A 161 3.59 -2.58 14.46
N THR A 162 3.52 -1.29 14.11
CA THR A 162 4.57 -0.32 14.44
C THR A 162 4.66 -0.04 15.94
N PHE A 163 3.52 0.07 16.62
CA PHE A 163 3.49 0.22 18.07
C PHE A 163 4.05 -1.04 18.76
N TYR A 164 3.58 -2.22 18.36
CA TYR A 164 3.95 -3.50 18.94
C TYR A 164 5.45 -3.79 18.86
N VAL A 165 6.13 -3.49 17.74
CA VAL A 165 7.59 -3.71 17.67
C VAL A 165 8.40 -2.79 18.59
N GLN A 166 7.80 -1.73 19.11
CA GLN A 166 8.40 -0.82 20.08
C GLN A 166 8.02 -1.21 21.52
N ALA A 167 6.72 -1.35 21.75
CA ALA A 167 6.06 -1.55 23.04
C ALA A 167 5.98 -3.02 23.50
N LEU A 168 6.01 -3.98 22.56
CA LEU A 168 5.80 -5.42 22.77
C LEU A 168 4.44 -5.79 23.37
N GLU A 169 3.48 -4.88 23.29
CA GLU A 169 2.07 -5.08 23.64
C GLU A 169 1.16 -4.42 22.59
N VAL A 170 -0.12 -4.75 22.63
CA VAL A 170 -1.16 -4.11 21.80
C VAL A 170 -2.26 -3.65 22.73
N THR A 171 -2.66 -2.39 22.58
CA THR A 171 -3.76 -1.79 23.34
C THR A 171 -4.90 -1.45 22.40
N GLU A 172 -6.14 -1.48 22.91
CA GLU A 172 -7.33 -1.20 22.11
C GLU A 172 -7.29 0.20 21.48
N ILE A 173 -6.77 1.19 22.21
CA ILE A 173 -6.66 2.58 21.72
C ILE A 173 -5.75 2.69 20.49
N VAL A 174 -4.70 1.88 20.38
CA VAL A 174 -3.82 1.85 19.21
C VAL A 174 -4.54 1.24 18.00
N PHE A 175 -5.40 0.24 18.23
CA PHE A 175 -6.24 -0.32 17.18
C PHE A 175 -7.22 0.72 16.62
N TYR A 176 -7.93 1.44 17.48
CA TYR A 176 -8.86 2.51 17.06
C TYR A 176 -8.12 3.66 16.36
N ALA A 177 -6.95 4.07 16.86
CA ALA A 177 -6.11 5.06 16.19
C ALA A 177 -5.68 4.61 14.79
N GLY A 178 -5.57 3.29 14.55
CA GLY A 178 -5.32 2.72 13.24
C GLY A 178 -6.47 2.87 12.25
N LEU A 179 -7.72 3.00 12.70
CA LEU A 179 -8.86 3.18 11.78
C LEU A 179 -8.76 4.49 11.01
N GLY A 180 -8.29 5.58 11.62
CA GLY A 180 -8.12 6.88 10.98
C GLY A 180 -7.29 6.84 9.68
N PRO A 181 -5.99 6.47 9.72
CA PRO A 181 -5.16 6.38 8.51
C PRO A 181 -5.68 5.32 7.53
N GLY A 182 -6.28 4.23 8.01
CA GLY A 182 -6.89 3.22 7.15
C GLY A 182 -8.06 3.77 6.34
N LEU A 183 -8.97 4.49 6.97
CA LEU A 183 -10.12 5.14 6.30
C LEU A 183 -9.65 6.18 5.28
N LEU A 184 -8.65 6.99 5.62
CA LEU A 184 -8.06 7.97 4.69
C LEU A 184 -7.35 7.29 3.50
N ALA A 185 -6.63 6.20 3.74
CA ALA A 185 -6.00 5.42 2.67
C ALA A 185 -7.05 4.80 1.74
N THR A 186 -8.15 4.28 2.29
CA THR A 186 -9.27 3.76 1.50
C THR A 186 -9.97 4.89 0.74
N ALA A 187 -10.20 6.06 1.34
CA ALA A 187 -10.75 7.22 0.63
C ALA A 187 -9.87 7.63 -0.56
N LEU A 188 -8.53 7.58 -0.40
CA LEU A 188 -7.59 7.81 -1.50
C LEU A 188 -7.71 6.74 -2.60
N LEU A 189 -7.92 5.46 -2.25
CA LEU A 189 -8.20 4.41 -3.22
C LEU A 189 -9.52 4.66 -3.97
N VAL A 190 -10.59 5.04 -3.27
CA VAL A 190 -11.91 5.33 -3.86
C VAL A 190 -11.82 6.45 -4.88
N VAL A 191 -11.04 7.51 -4.62
CA VAL A 191 -10.79 8.57 -5.62
C VAL A 191 -10.15 8.01 -6.90
N ASN A 192 -9.20 7.08 -6.76
CA ASN A 192 -8.60 6.43 -7.92
C ASN A 192 -9.61 5.55 -8.67
N ASN A 193 -10.38 4.73 -7.95
CA ASN A 193 -11.40 3.85 -8.53
C ASN A 193 -12.50 4.65 -9.24
N LEU A 194 -12.89 5.81 -8.70
CA LEU A 194 -13.86 6.71 -9.32
C LEU A 194 -13.32 7.35 -10.61
N ARG A 195 -12.05 7.80 -10.61
CA ARG A 195 -11.40 8.35 -11.81
C ARG A 195 -11.31 7.30 -12.91
N ASP A 196 -10.91 6.09 -12.54
CA ASP A 196 -10.58 5.02 -13.48
C ASP A 196 -11.80 4.15 -13.84
N GLU A 197 -13.00 4.43 -13.30
CA GLU A 197 -14.22 3.63 -13.49
C GLU A 197 -14.54 3.32 -14.97
N PRO A 198 -14.52 4.29 -15.92
CA PRO A 198 -14.87 4.00 -17.30
C PRO A 198 -13.88 3.03 -17.96
N THR A 199 -12.59 3.19 -17.70
CA THR A 199 -11.53 2.32 -18.22
C THR A 199 -11.51 0.96 -17.52
N ASP A 200 -11.76 0.93 -16.21
CA ASP A 200 -11.82 -0.29 -15.40
C ASP A 200 -12.99 -1.18 -15.81
N ARG A 201 -14.14 -0.58 -16.16
CA ARG A 201 -15.30 -1.28 -16.71
C ARG A 201 -14.96 -1.96 -18.03
N LYS A 202 -14.29 -1.26 -18.97
CA LYS A 202 -13.85 -1.83 -20.25
C LYS A 202 -12.87 -2.99 -20.05
N ALA A 203 -11.99 -2.87 -19.06
CA ALA A 203 -11.01 -3.89 -18.69
C ALA A 203 -11.60 -5.06 -17.86
N GLY A 204 -12.92 -5.07 -17.61
CA GLY A 204 -13.60 -6.14 -16.87
C GLY A 204 -13.31 -6.17 -15.37
N LYS A 205 -12.73 -5.10 -14.80
CA LYS A 205 -12.52 -4.99 -13.35
C LYS A 205 -13.87 -4.81 -12.65
N ARG A 206 -13.97 -5.32 -11.43
CA ARG A 206 -15.18 -5.29 -10.61
C ARG A 206 -14.93 -4.56 -9.29
N THR A 207 -14.30 -3.39 -9.34
CA THR A 207 -14.16 -2.47 -8.19
C THR A 207 -15.54 -2.03 -7.71
N LEU A 208 -15.64 -1.49 -6.49
CA LEU A 208 -16.91 -0.98 -5.97
C LEU A 208 -17.48 0.14 -6.85
N ALA A 209 -16.62 1.01 -7.36
CA ALA A 209 -17.00 2.05 -8.33
C ALA A 209 -17.59 1.48 -9.63
N VAL A 210 -17.05 0.38 -10.18
CA VAL A 210 -17.62 -0.27 -11.36
C VAL A 210 -18.94 -0.99 -11.04
N ARG A 211 -19.04 -1.63 -9.87
CA ARG A 211 -20.22 -2.40 -9.47
C ARG A 211 -21.44 -1.52 -9.15
N PHE A 212 -21.21 -0.45 -8.40
CA PHE A 212 -22.28 0.39 -7.84
C PHE A 212 -22.35 1.78 -8.48
N GLY A 213 -21.37 2.12 -9.33
CA GLY A 213 -21.35 3.32 -10.14
C GLY A 213 -20.71 4.54 -9.45
N PRO A 214 -20.52 5.65 -10.20
CA PRO A 214 -19.86 6.86 -9.72
C PRO A 214 -20.54 7.54 -8.53
N ALA A 215 -21.88 7.47 -8.45
CA ALA A 215 -22.63 8.08 -7.34
C ALA A 215 -22.32 7.39 -6.01
N PHE A 216 -22.26 6.05 -6.02
CA PHE A 216 -21.85 5.26 -4.85
C PHE A 216 -20.43 5.60 -4.43
N ALA A 217 -19.47 5.59 -5.35
CA ALA A 217 -18.06 5.88 -5.02
C ALA A 217 -17.86 7.29 -4.43
N ARG A 218 -18.65 8.29 -4.85
CA ARG A 218 -18.64 9.63 -4.20
C ARG A 218 -19.20 9.59 -2.78
N ALA A 219 -20.29 8.86 -2.56
CA ALA A 219 -20.87 8.71 -1.22
C ALA A 219 -19.93 7.94 -0.28
N GLU A 220 -19.31 6.88 -0.77
CA GLU A 220 -18.29 6.09 -0.08
C GLU A 220 -17.11 6.97 0.33
N TYR A 221 -16.55 7.76 -0.60
CA TYR A 221 -15.49 8.71 -0.30
C TYR A 221 -15.87 9.67 0.84
N LEU A 222 -17.05 10.29 0.76
CA LEU A 222 -17.53 11.22 1.79
C LEU A 222 -17.71 10.53 3.15
N ALA A 223 -18.27 9.32 3.16
CA ALA A 223 -18.47 8.55 4.39
C ALA A 223 -17.15 8.16 5.05
N LEU A 224 -16.17 7.67 4.27
CA LEU A 224 -14.84 7.32 4.76
C LEU A 224 -14.11 8.55 5.31
N PHE A 225 -14.14 9.66 4.58
CA PHE A 225 -13.49 10.90 5.00
C PHE A 225 -14.13 11.48 6.26
N ALA A 226 -15.47 11.57 6.32
CA ALA A 226 -16.17 12.04 7.51
C ALA A 226 -15.91 11.16 8.73
N SER A 227 -15.92 9.83 8.55
CA SER A 227 -15.62 8.88 9.63
C SER A 227 -14.18 9.04 10.13
N ALA A 228 -13.22 9.27 9.24
CA ALA A 228 -11.83 9.50 9.62
C ALA A 228 -11.62 10.79 10.40
N VAL A 229 -12.41 11.84 10.14
CA VAL A 229 -12.35 13.12 10.85
C VAL A 229 -13.04 13.07 12.22
N MET A 230 -14.00 12.16 12.39
CA MET A 230 -14.75 12.00 13.64
C MET A 230 -14.08 11.08 14.67
N LEU A 231 -13.09 10.28 14.25
CA LEU A 231 -12.26 9.43 15.12
C LEU A 231 -11.19 10.24 15.85
#